data_AF-A0A955M5F9-F1
#
_entry.id   AF-A0A955M5F9-F1
#
_cell.length_a   1.000
_cell.length_b   1.000
_cell.length_c   1.000
_cell.angle_alpha   90.00
_cell.angle_beta   90.00
_cell.angle_gamma   90.00
#
_symmetry.space_group_name_H-M   'P 1'
#
loop_
_entity.id
_entity.type
_entity.pdbx_description
1 polymer ?
#
loop_
_entity_poly.entity_id
_entity_poly.type
_entity_poly.pdbx_seq_one_letter_code
_entity_poly.pdbx_strand_id
1 'polypeptide(L)'
;MSKDHKKLYIVNAIWLTVLTVLELGVNNLPIPKSAQVAMLLAFASTKMILVAMVYMHLRYETKALKIAVCVPIPLAVLFCVSLMYDLPYQMIY
;
A
#
# COMPACT_ATOMS: atom_id res chain seq x y z
N MET A 1 18.56 -5.39 27.67
CA MET A 1 18.07 -6.06 26.45
C MET A 1 17.32 -5.04 25.56
N SER A 2 18.03 -4.18 24.83
CA SER A 2 17.44 -2.97 24.16
C SER A 2 17.61 -2.96 22.63
N LYS A 3 18.23 -3.99 22.03
CA LYS A 3 18.65 -3.99 20.62
C LYS A 3 17.67 -4.64 19.62
N ASP A 4 16.60 -5.30 20.08
CA ASP A 4 15.70 -6.08 19.20
C ASP A 4 14.72 -5.24 18.38
N HIS A 5 14.17 -4.15 18.93
CA HIS A 5 13.16 -3.37 18.23
C HIS A 5 13.72 -2.69 16.97
N LYS A 6 14.94 -2.14 17.05
CA LYS A 6 15.61 -1.52 15.89
C LYS A 6 15.87 -2.52 14.75
N LYS A 7 16.20 -3.77 15.09
CA LYS A 7 16.40 -4.83 14.09
C LYS A 7 15.10 -5.17 13.36
N LEU A 8 13.99 -5.26 14.07
CA LEU A 8 12.68 -5.51 13.46
C LEU A 8 12.29 -4.41 12.45
N TYR A 9 12.50 -3.13 12.79
CA TYR A 9 12.24 -2.04 11.84
C TYR A 9 13.13 -2.12 10.60
N ILE A 10 14.41 -2.44 10.76
CA ILE A 10 15.34 -2.55 9.62
C ILE A 10 14.98 -3.76 8.73
N VAL A 11 14.65 -4.89 9.32
CA VAL A 11 14.20 -6.08 8.58
C VAL A 11 12.91 -5.80 7.81
N ASN A 12 11.97 -5.09 8.43
CA ASN A 12 10.72 -4.71 7.79
C ASN A 12 10.92 -3.72 6.64
N ALA A 13 11.84 -2.75 6.81
CA ALA A 13 12.23 -1.83 5.74
C ALA A 13 12.77 -2.60 4.53
N ILE A 14 13.68 -3.56 4.77
CA ILE A 14 14.25 -4.40 3.71
C ILE A 14 13.14 -5.19 3.00
N TRP A 15 12.20 -5.77 3.74
CA TRP A 15 11.08 -6.50 3.15
C TRP A 15 10.20 -5.60 2.26
N LEU A 16 9.90 -4.38 2.72
CA LEU A 16 9.15 -3.39 1.92
C LEU A 16 9.90 -3.00 0.65
N THR A 17 11.22 -2.80 0.74
CA THR A 17 12.06 -2.51 -0.43
C THR A 17 12.02 -3.66 -1.43
N VAL A 18 12.21 -4.91 -0.98
CA VAL A 18 12.15 -6.10 -1.84
C VAL A 18 10.79 -6.19 -2.53
N LEU A 19 9.70 -6.00 -1.79
CA LEU A 19 8.36 -6.03 -2.35
C LEU A 19 8.10 -4.91 -3.37
N THR A 20 8.78 -3.76 -3.23
CA THR A 20 8.72 -2.66 -4.20
C THR A 20 9.50 -2.97 -5.48
N VAL A 21 10.67 -3.60 -5.36
CA VAL A 21 11.42 -4.06 -6.54
C VAL A 21 10.63 -5.13 -7.29
N LEU A 22 9.96 -6.04 -6.59
CA LEU A 22 9.08 -7.04 -7.19
C LEU A 22 7.89 -6.40 -7.93
N GLU A 23 7.24 -5.39 -7.36
CA GLU A 23 6.18 -4.64 -8.06
C GLU A 23 6.67 -4.01 -9.36
N LEU A 24 7.86 -3.39 -9.35
CA LEU A 24 8.46 -2.83 -10.57
C LEU A 24 8.78 -3.91 -11.61
N GLY A 25 9.19 -5.11 -11.17
CA GLY A 25 9.38 -6.26 -12.04
C GLY A 25 8.08 -6.75 -12.66
N VAL A 26 7.03 -6.92 -11.85
CA VAL A 26 5.67 -7.28 -12.32
C VAL A 26 5.13 -6.24 -13.29
N ASN A 27 5.47 -4.96 -13.10
CA ASN A 27 5.02 -3.91 -14.00
C ASN A 27 5.61 -4.01 -15.42
N ASN A 28 6.81 -4.56 -15.56
CA ASN A 28 7.50 -4.72 -16.84
C ASN A 28 7.19 -6.04 -17.56
N LEU A 29 6.47 -6.96 -16.90
CA LEU A 29 6.11 -8.25 -17.49
C LEU A 29 4.90 -8.08 -18.44
N PRO A 30 4.92 -8.71 -19.64
CA PRO A 30 3.82 -8.65 -20.61
C PRO A 30 2.68 -9.61 -20.20
N ILE A 31 2.09 -9.39 -19.03
CA ILE A 31 0.97 -10.16 -18.47
C ILE A 31 -0.34 -9.42 -18.80
N PRO A 32 -1.48 -10.13 -18.96
CA PRO A 32 -2.79 -9.48 -19.05
C PRO A 32 -3.02 -8.45 -17.93
N LYS A 33 -3.49 -7.25 -18.31
CA LYS A 33 -3.68 -6.10 -17.42
C LYS A 33 -4.48 -6.44 -16.16
N SER A 34 -5.49 -7.29 -16.26
CA SER A 34 -6.31 -7.72 -15.12
C SER A 34 -5.51 -8.51 -14.08
N ALA A 35 -4.67 -9.45 -14.51
CA ALA A 35 -3.81 -10.22 -13.62
C ALA A 35 -2.69 -9.35 -13.03
N GLN A 36 -2.14 -8.42 -13.82
CA GLN A 36 -1.16 -7.45 -13.35
C GLN A 36 -1.74 -6.57 -12.23
N VAL A 37 -2.95 -6.02 -12.41
CA VAL A 37 -3.64 -5.23 -11.38
C VAL A 37 -3.91 -6.05 -10.13
N ALA A 38 -4.38 -7.29 -10.27
CA ALA A 38 -4.64 -8.17 -9.12
C ALA A 38 -3.37 -8.46 -8.31
N MET A 39 -2.24 -8.73 -8.96
CA MET A 39 -0.94 -8.96 -8.29
C MET A 39 -0.44 -7.70 -7.59
N LEU A 40 -0.48 -6.55 -8.26
CA LEU A 40 -0.05 -5.28 -7.67
C LEU A 40 -0.92 -4.90 -6.48
N LEU A 41 -2.23 -5.15 -6.54
CA LEU A 41 -3.14 -4.93 -5.43
C LEU A 41 -2.82 -5.84 -4.23
N ALA A 42 -2.51 -7.11 -4.48
CA ALA A 42 -2.08 -8.04 -3.44
C ALA A 42 -0.77 -7.60 -2.76
N PHE A 43 0.22 -7.15 -3.54
CA PHE A 43 1.48 -6.61 -3.01
C PHE A 43 1.27 -5.32 -2.21
N ALA A 44 0.46 -4.38 -2.72
CA ALA A 44 0.11 -3.16 -2.01
C ALA A 44 -0.60 -3.45 -0.68
N SER A 45 -1.54 -4.41 -0.66
CA SER A 45 -2.24 -4.82 0.56
C SER A 45 -1.29 -5.40 1.60
N THR A 46 -0.32 -6.21 1.16
CA THR A 46 0.68 -6.81 2.04
C THR A 46 1.58 -5.74 2.67
N LYS A 47 2.02 -4.74 1.88
CA LYS A 47 2.78 -3.59 2.40
C LYS A 47 2.00 -2.83 3.46
N MET A 48 0.73 -2.54 3.20
CA MET A 48 -0.13 -1.85 4.16
C MET A 48 -0.23 -2.59 5.49
N ILE A 49 -0.40 -3.91 5.46
CA ILE A 49 -0.43 -4.74 6.68
C ILE A 49 0.91 -4.70 7.40
N LEU A 50 2.02 -4.82 6.66
CA LEU A 50 3.36 -4.83 7.21
C LEU A 50 3.72 -3.50 7.88
N VAL A 51 3.31 -2.38 7.26
CA VAL A 51 3.46 -1.03 7.82
C VAL A 51 2.60 -0.84 9.06
N ALA A 52 1.33 -1.27 9.00
CA ALA A 52 0.41 -1.18 10.12
C ALA A 52 0.87 -1.97 11.36
N MET A 53 1.43 -3.18 11.14
CA MET A 53 1.90 -4.04 12.22
C MET A 53 3.21 -3.56 12.84
N VAL A 54 4.19 -3.16 12.03
CA VAL A 54 5.55 -2.89 12.51
C VAL A 54 5.79 -1.41 12.78
N TYR A 55 5.40 -0.51 11.88
CA TYR A 55 5.72 0.91 12.01
C TYR A 55 4.70 1.70 12.82
N MET A 56 3.41 1.40 12.66
CA MET A 56 2.37 2.18 13.33
C MET A 56 2.07 1.75 14.76
N HIS A 57 2.65 0.64 15.26
CA HIS A 57 2.37 0.08 16.59
C HIS A 57 0.87 0.06 16.93
N LEU A 58 0.01 -0.06 15.92
CA LEU A 58 -1.43 0.16 16.02
C LEU A 58 -2.12 -0.86 16.93
N ARG A 59 -1.39 -1.93 17.28
CA ARG A 59 -1.81 -2.97 18.23
C ARG A 59 -1.83 -2.49 19.68
N TYR A 60 -1.06 -1.45 20.04
CA TYR A 60 -0.90 -0.94 21.41
C TYR A 60 -1.49 0.45 21.66
N GLU A 61 -2.02 1.11 20.62
CA GLU A 61 -2.47 2.50 20.67
C GLU A 61 -4.00 2.66 20.60
N THR A 62 -4.46 3.86 20.97
CA THR A 62 -5.88 4.22 21.14
C THR A 62 -6.73 4.07 19.85
N LYS A 63 -8.03 3.79 20.01
CA LYS A 63 -8.97 3.56 18.89
C LYS A 63 -9.00 4.70 17.86
N ALA A 64 -8.65 5.92 18.26
CA ALA A 64 -8.59 7.10 17.40
C ALA A 64 -7.50 6.99 16.31
N LEU A 65 -6.32 6.47 16.62
CA LEU A 65 -5.23 6.27 15.65
C LEU A 65 -5.60 5.23 14.59
N LYS A 66 -6.33 4.17 14.97
CA LYS A 66 -6.87 3.19 14.01
C LYS A 66 -7.81 3.83 13.00
N ILE A 67 -8.69 4.72 13.46
CA ILE A 67 -9.64 5.42 12.59
C ILE A 67 -8.89 6.39 11.68
N ALA A 68 -7.94 7.17 12.20
CA ALA A 68 -7.16 8.12 11.42
C ALA A 68 -6.40 7.46 10.25
N VAL A 69 -5.91 6.24 10.42
CA VAL A 69 -5.24 5.45 9.37
C VAL A 69 -6.24 4.79 8.41
N CYS A 70 -7.44 4.46 8.89
CA CYS A 70 -8.46 3.85 8.06
C CYS A 70 -9.13 4.86 7.12
N VAL A 71 -9.32 6.11 7.55
CA VAL A 71 -9.96 7.20 6.78
C VAL A 71 -9.33 7.49 5.40
N PRO A 72 -7.99 7.58 5.23
CA PRO A 72 -7.40 7.87 3.91
C PRO A 72 -7.60 6.75 2.89
N ILE A 73 -7.86 5.52 3.31
CA ILE A 73 -8.03 4.37 2.40
C ILE A 73 -9.29 4.51 1.52
N PRO A 74 -10.52 4.65 2.07
CA PRO A 74 -11.71 4.88 1.25
C PRO A 74 -11.66 6.23 0.53
N LEU A 75 -11.01 7.24 1.11
CA LEU A 75 -10.83 8.54 0.46
C LEU A 75 -10.00 8.40 -0.83
N ALA A 76 -8.92 7.62 -0.80
CA ALA A 76 -8.10 7.34 -1.98
C ALA A 76 -8.86 6.55 -3.05
N VAL A 77 -9.68 5.57 -2.65
CA VAL A 77 -10.53 4.82 -3.58
C VAL A 77 -11.56 5.75 -4.24
N LEU A 78 -12.25 6.58 -3.46
CA LEU A 78 -13.18 7.58 -4.00
C LEU A 78 -12.48 8.54 -4.95
N PHE A 79 -11.29 9.02 -4.58
CA PHE A 79 -10.50 9.90 -5.44
C PHE A 79 -10.13 9.23 -6.78
N CYS A 80 -9.65 7.98 -6.77
CA CYS A 80 -9.35 7.23 -7.99
C CYS A 80 -10.58 7.05 -8.88
N VAL A 81 -11.73 6.71 -8.29
CA VAL A 81 -12.99 6.55 -9.04
C VAL A 81 -13.42 7.88 -9.65
N SER A 82 -13.41 8.97 -8.87
CA SER A 82 -13.71 10.32 -9.37
C SER A 82 -12.80 10.70 -10.53
N LEU A 83 -11.50 10.38 -10.44
CA LEU A 83 -10.53 10.67 -11.50
C LEU A 83 -10.77 9.84 -12.77
N MET A 84 -11.20 8.58 -12.63
CA MET A 84 -11.63 7.76 -13.77
C MET A 84 -12.89 8.31 -14.45
N TYR A 85 -13.82 8.89 -13.68
CA TYR A 85 -15.01 9.55 -14.24
C TYR A 85 -14.70 10.88 -14.92
N ASP A 86 -13.65 11.59 -14.47
CA ASP A 86 -13.21 12.85 -15.06
C ASP A 86 -12.42 12.67 -16.37
N LEU A 87 -11.61 11.60 -16.47
CA LEU A 87 -10.82 11.25 -17.65
C LEU A 87 -11.57 11.31 -19.01
N PRO A 88 -12.80 10.77 -19.15
CA PRO A 88 -13.55 10.86 -20.41
C PRO A 88 -14.01 12.28 -20.75
N TYR A 89 -14.19 13.18 -19.77
CA TYR A 89 -14.59 14.57 -20.03
C TYR A 89 -13.46 15.39 -20.66
N GLN A 90 -12.20 15.08 -20.34
CA GLN A 90 -11.04 15.79 -20.90
C GLN A 90 -10.73 15.42 -22.36
N MET A 91 -11.21 14.27 -22.85
CA MET A 91 -11.00 13.83 -24.25
C MET A 91 -11.98 14.48 -25.25
N ILE A 92 -12.97 15.23 -24.75
CA ILE A 92 -14.07 15.82 -25.53
C ILE A 92 -13.87 17.34 -25.74
N TYR A 93 -12.94 17.98 -25.03
CA TYR A 93 -12.57 19.39 -25.16
C TYR A 93 -11.14 19.55 -25.70
#